data_AF-B4JU48-F1
#
_entry.id   AF-B4JU48-F1
#
_cell.length_a   1.000
_cell.length_b   1.000
_cell.length_c   1.000
_cell.angle_alpha   90.00
_cell.angle_beta   90.00
_cell.angle_gamma   90.00
#
_symmetry.space_group_name_H-M   'P 1'
#
loop_
_entity.id
_entity.type
_entity.pdbx_description
1 polymer ?
#
loop_
_entity_poly.entity_id
_entity_poly.type
_entity_poly.pdbx_seq_one_letter_code
_entity_poly.pdbx_strand_id
1 'polypeptide(L)'
;MSLLRHFRKLSVEHTRRTLAGSASSNTRQYDKDPQPLFTDAETQRLLQNMTQLQLDKVFRKRTVSDNSTETKFMTTAQLEKEFLQTIVKANKLLQMPPVVKVKEDAQDALITKDAALKDFADTKYVFTDITFGLRNSERKVVVRDVDGSLSYASLDTRKRMNQLYFPLDGRRSYTPRMFSKPELLQRCLEEHKYEFVLDRLTVQYEPYELEFHQISARVFEHLMESKQFDLLRSTRHFGPMAFFYAWHRCIDDLLYDMIRQDYLHNAVELIALSYKIHQIPVDYKQTLGQLDALQPTPGQRALAELRNCLKKPQEQHIQDDIQAAIGKTEQDFAADEISLKFIEEYIGGEHALKKVQLELAVQTLKELNLEKLQLYQGLKKAHGVQASSS
;
A
#
# COMPACT_ATOMS: atom_id res chain seq x y z
N MET A 1 -17.69 54.66 49.55
CA MET A 1 -17.45 53.32 50.13
C MET A 1 -18.20 52.30 49.27
N SER A 2 -17.60 51.94 48.13
CA SER A 2 -17.06 50.59 47.86
C SER A 2 -18.14 49.51 47.85
N LEU A 3 -18.39 48.92 46.68
CA LEU A 3 -18.25 47.48 46.46
C LEU A 3 -18.25 47.20 44.95
N LEU A 4 -17.06 46.95 44.43
CA LEU A 4 -16.73 46.56 43.07
C LEU A 4 -17.42 45.24 42.69
N ARG A 5 -18.29 45.26 41.67
CA ARG A 5 -18.70 44.05 40.95
C ARG A 5 -17.76 43.85 39.76
N HIS A 6 -16.84 42.89 39.88
CA HIS A 6 -16.00 42.42 38.79
C HIS A 6 -16.85 41.61 37.80
N PHE A 7 -17.26 42.22 36.68
CA PHE A 7 -17.68 41.50 35.49
C PHE A 7 -16.45 41.19 34.63
N ARG A 8 -15.96 39.94 34.70
CA ARG A 8 -15.05 39.42 33.68
C ARG A 8 -15.85 39.22 32.39
N LYS A 9 -15.71 40.14 31.44
CA LYS A 9 -16.07 39.92 30.03
C LYS A 9 -15.12 38.86 29.48
N LEU A 10 -15.61 37.64 29.29
CA LEU A 10 -14.95 36.66 28.43
C LEU A 10 -15.23 37.06 26.98
N SER A 11 -14.27 37.73 26.35
CA SER A 11 -14.25 37.93 24.91
C SER A 11 -14.07 36.56 24.26
N VAL A 12 -15.11 36.03 23.61
CA VAL A 12 -15.01 34.86 22.75
C VAL A 12 -14.53 35.37 21.39
N GLU A 13 -13.23 35.62 21.29
CA GLU A 13 -12.57 35.74 19.99
C GLU A 13 -12.51 34.34 19.37
N HIS A 14 -13.40 34.08 18.41
CA HIS A 14 -13.24 32.98 17.46
C HIS A 14 -12.03 33.30 16.57
N THR A 15 -10.83 33.07 17.07
CA THR A 15 -9.64 33.04 16.24
C THR A 15 -9.73 31.78 15.37
N ARG A 16 -10.14 31.96 14.11
CA ARG A 16 -9.79 31.06 13.01
C ARG A 16 -8.26 30.96 12.97
N ARG A 17 -7.69 30.03 13.73
CA ARG A 17 -6.33 29.56 13.49
C ARG A 17 -6.38 28.66 12.27
N THR A 18 -6.24 29.31 11.11
CA THR A 18 -5.60 28.71 9.95
C THR A 18 -4.31 28.03 10.42
N LEU A 19 -4.24 26.71 10.26
CA LEU A 19 -3.01 25.94 10.39
C LEU A 19 -2.12 26.26 9.18
N ALA A 20 -1.56 27.47 9.20
CA ALA A 20 -0.48 27.89 8.32
C ALA A 20 0.60 28.47 9.23
N GLY A 21 1.51 27.61 9.69
CA GLY A 21 2.60 28.02 10.57
C GLY A 21 3.42 26.87 11.15
N SER A 22 4.46 26.50 10.41
CA SER A 22 5.70 25.89 10.93
C SER A 22 5.66 24.45 11.45
N ALA A 23 5.41 23.52 10.54
CA ALA A 23 6.28 22.35 10.40
C ALA A 23 6.46 22.12 8.91
N SER A 24 7.45 22.77 8.31
CA SER A 24 7.99 22.36 7.02
C SER A 24 8.74 21.03 7.23
N SER A 25 8.00 19.97 7.57
CA SER A 25 8.41 18.65 7.14
C SER A 25 8.28 18.69 5.63
N ASN A 26 9.41 18.60 4.91
CA ASN A 26 9.43 18.38 3.46
C ASN A 26 8.85 17.00 3.17
N THR A 27 7.56 16.81 3.47
CA THR A 27 6.84 15.59 3.20
C THR A 27 6.78 15.46 1.70
N ARG A 28 7.32 14.35 1.20
CA ARG A 28 7.49 14.15 -0.23
C ARG A 28 6.12 14.14 -0.92
N GLN A 29 5.93 15.06 -1.86
CA GLN A 29 4.70 15.23 -2.63
C GLN A 29 4.90 14.78 -4.08
N TYR A 30 3.80 14.42 -4.73
CA TYR A 30 3.82 14.07 -6.15
C TYR A 30 3.87 15.35 -7.00
N ASP A 31 4.93 15.52 -7.79
CA ASP A 31 5.11 16.69 -8.66
C ASP A 31 4.12 16.72 -9.85
N LYS A 32 3.64 15.55 -10.28
CA LYS A 32 2.72 15.35 -11.41
C LYS A 32 1.64 14.38 -11.00
N ASP A 33 0.56 14.32 -11.78
CA ASP A 33 -0.53 13.37 -11.51
C ASP A 33 -0.02 11.93 -11.57
N PRO A 34 0.04 11.21 -10.43
CA PRO A 34 0.55 9.84 -10.40
C PRO A 34 -0.47 8.84 -10.95
N GLN A 35 -1.74 9.22 -11.08
CA GLN A 35 -2.84 8.31 -11.38
C GLN A 35 -2.62 7.51 -12.68
N PRO A 36 -2.25 8.12 -13.82
CA PRO A 36 -2.11 7.37 -15.08
C PRO A 36 -1.02 6.29 -15.00
N LEU A 37 0.11 6.61 -14.35
CA LEU A 37 1.22 5.69 -14.16
C LEU A 37 0.87 4.59 -13.15
N PHE A 38 0.12 4.91 -12.11
CA PHE A 38 -0.31 3.95 -11.11
C PHE A 38 -1.35 2.97 -11.66
N THR A 39 -2.32 3.44 -12.45
CA THR A 39 -3.40 2.60 -13.00
C THR A 39 -2.99 1.79 -14.24
N ASP A 40 -1.81 2.04 -14.78
CA ASP A 40 -1.30 1.30 -15.93
C ASP A 40 -1.21 -0.21 -15.62
N ALA A 41 -1.58 -1.04 -16.61
CA ALA A 41 -1.72 -2.49 -16.43
C ALA A 41 -0.38 -3.17 -16.06
N GLU A 42 0.72 -2.73 -16.67
CA GLU A 42 2.04 -3.28 -16.37
C GLU A 42 2.52 -2.81 -14.98
N THR A 43 2.27 -1.55 -14.60
CA THR A 43 2.56 -1.07 -13.24
C THR A 43 1.77 -1.85 -12.19
N GLN A 44 0.47 -2.05 -12.40
CA GLN A 44 -0.37 -2.84 -11.49
C GLN A 44 0.10 -4.28 -11.38
N ARG A 45 0.52 -4.91 -12.50
CA ARG A 45 1.10 -6.25 -12.48
C ARG A 45 2.34 -6.33 -11.59
N LEU A 46 3.31 -5.44 -11.79
CA LEU A 46 4.54 -5.38 -10.98
C LEU A 46 4.22 -5.17 -9.49
N LEU A 47 3.33 -4.23 -9.17
CA LEU A 47 2.94 -3.95 -7.78
C LEU A 47 2.22 -5.13 -7.12
N GLN A 48 1.36 -5.85 -7.86
CA GLN A 48 0.66 -7.03 -7.36
C GLN A 48 1.62 -8.18 -7.07
N ASN A 49 2.56 -8.44 -7.98
CA ASN A 49 3.59 -9.48 -7.79
C ASN A 49 4.48 -9.16 -6.58
N MET A 50 4.98 -7.92 -6.47
CA MET A 50 5.80 -7.48 -5.35
C MET A 50 5.07 -7.55 -3.99
N THR A 51 3.75 -7.38 -3.96
CA THR A 51 2.95 -7.42 -2.73
C THR A 51 2.96 -8.80 -2.07
N GLN A 52 3.15 -9.86 -2.87
CA GLN A 52 3.07 -11.27 -2.48
C GLN A 52 1.73 -11.68 -1.87
N LEU A 53 1.17 -12.80 -2.32
CA LEU A 53 -0.09 -13.33 -1.80
C LEU A 53 0.17 -14.34 -0.69
N GLN A 54 0.03 -13.93 0.57
CA GLN A 54 0.03 -14.84 1.72
C GLN A 54 -1.39 -14.97 2.29
N LEU A 55 -2.04 -16.11 2.07
CA LEU A 55 -3.43 -16.33 2.46
C LEU A 55 -3.64 -16.22 3.98
N ASP A 56 -2.70 -16.72 4.78
CA ASP A 56 -2.77 -16.68 6.24
C ASP A 56 -2.81 -15.24 6.77
N LYS A 57 -2.06 -14.34 6.12
CA LYS A 57 -2.00 -12.92 6.50
C LYS A 57 -3.23 -12.14 6.03
N VAL A 58 -3.73 -12.45 4.83
CA VAL A 58 -4.94 -11.83 4.26
C VAL A 58 -6.18 -12.23 5.08
N PHE A 59 -6.33 -13.51 5.39
CA PHE A 59 -7.47 -14.06 6.14
C PHE A 59 -7.18 -14.30 7.63
N ARG A 60 -6.22 -13.55 8.18
CA ARG A 60 -5.89 -13.64 9.60
C ARG A 60 -7.13 -13.43 10.48
N LYS A 61 -7.16 -14.11 11.62
CA LYS A 61 -8.26 -14.03 12.58
C LYS A 61 -8.43 -12.59 13.07
N ARG A 62 -9.67 -12.09 13.02
CA ARG A 62 -10.05 -10.76 13.51
C ARG A 62 -11.14 -10.90 14.55
N THR A 63 -11.14 -10.00 15.53
CA THR A 63 -12.23 -9.91 16.49
C THR A 63 -13.44 -9.32 15.78
N VAL A 64 -14.38 -10.19 15.39
CA VAL A 64 -15.68 -9.82 14.82
C VAL A 64 -16.80 -10.18 15.80
N SER A 65 -17.98 -9.58 15.61
CA SER A 65 -19.14 -9.81 16.47
C SER A 65 -19.69 -11.22 16.40
N ASP A 66 -19.59 -11.86 15.23
CA ASP A 66 -20.00 -13.25 15.00
C ASP A 66 -18.79 -14.07 14.53
N ASN A 67 -18.42 -15.05 15.35
CA ASN A 67 -17.30 -15.97 15.11
C ASN A 67 -17.77 -17.42 14.92
N SER A 68 -19.03 -17.62 14.50
CA SER A 68 -19.53 -18.96 14.20
C SER A 68 -18.73 -19.62 13.07
N THR A 69 -18.45 -20.92 13.22
CA THR A 69 -17.68 -21.70 12.24
C THR A 69 -18.54 -22.84 11.68
N GLU A 70 -18.57 -22.96 10.36
CA GLU A 70 -19.24 -24.07 9.67
C GLU A 70 -18.19 -25.11 9.24
N THR A 71 -18.40 -26.37 9.61
CA THR A 71 -17.58 -27.48 9.10
C THR A 71 -18.31 -28.15 7.93
N LYS A 72 -17.57 -28.41 6.84
CA LYS A 72 -18.10 -29.01 5.61
C LYS A 72 -17.21 -30.18 5.20
N PHE A 73 -17.81 -31.31 4.84
CA PHE A 73 -17.10 -32.44 4.26
C PHE A 73 -16.96 -32.21 2.75
N MET A 74 -15.73 -32.20 2.25
CA MET A 74 -15.42 -31.93 0.85
C MET A 74 -14.52 -33.02 0.26
N THR A 75 -14.69 -33.29 -1.04
CA THR A 75 -13.71 -34.08 -1.82
C THR A 75 -12.48 -33.23 -2.16
N THR A 76 -11.39 -33.85 -2.59
CA THR A 76 -10.16 -33.15 -3.00
C THR A 76 -10.42 -32.15 -4.13
N ALA A 77 -11.22 -32.54 -5.14
CA ALA A 77 -11.60 -31.65 -6.24
C ALA A 77 -12.46 -30.47 -5.79
N GLN A 78 -13.36 -30.67 -4.82
CA GLN A 78 -14.15 -29.57 -4.24
C GLN A 78 -13.27 -28.60 -3.44
N LEU A 79 -12.31 -29.13 -2.68
CA LEU A 79 -11.36 -28.33 -1.91
C LEU A 79 -10.48 -27.46 -2.82
N GLU A 80 -9.93 -28.02 -3.91
CA GLU A 80 -9.14 -27.23 -4.88
C GLU A 80 -9.97 -26.10 -5.50
N LYS A 81 -11.25 -26.36 -5.81
CA LYS A 81 -12.16 -25.34 -6.36
C LYS A 81 -12.45 -24.23 -5.36
N GLU A 82 -12.74 -24.56 -4.10
CA GLU A 82 -12.94 -23.57 -3.03
C GLU A 82 -11.67 -22.76 -2.74
N PHE A 83 -10.51 -23.40 -2.85
CA PHE A 83 -9.23 -22.73 -2.69
C PHE A 83 -8.96 -21.71 -3.81
N LEU A 84 -9.25 -22.07 -5.07
CA LEU A 84 -9.20 -21.12 -6.19
C LEU A 84 -10.14 -19.93 -5.98
N GLN A 85 -11.35 -20.17 -5.49
CA GLN A 85 -12.27 -19.07 -5.13
C GLN A 85 -11.72 -18.20 -4.00
N THR A 86 -11.03 -18.80 -3.04
CA THR A 86 -10.38 -18.10 -1.93
C THR A 86 -9.25 -17.19 -2.43
N ILE A 87 -8.45 -17.64 -3.40
CA ILE A 87 -7.44 -16.80 -4.07
C ILE A 87 -8.10 -15.61 -4.78
N VAL A 88 -9.20 -15.82 -5.51
CA VAL A 88 -9.95 -14.73 -6.16
C VAL A 88 -10.49 -13.73 -5.12
N LYS A 89 -11.01 -14.21 -4.00
CA LYS A 89 -11.45 -13.36 -2.88
C LYS A 89 -10.28 -12.59 -2.27
N ALA A 90 -9.13 -13.23 -2.08
CA ALA A 90 -7.93 -12.60 -1.55
C ALA A 90 -7.43 -11.46 -2.45
N ASN A 91 -7.39 -11.68 -3.77
CA ASN A 91 -7.02 -10.66 -4.74
C ASN A 91 -7.98 -9.45 -4.72
N LYS A 92 -9.28 -9.67 -4.48
CA LYS A 92 -10.24 -8.57 -4.27
C LYS A 92 -9.97 -7.78 -2.99
N LEU A 93 -9.61 -8.46 -1.90
CA LEU A 93 -9.27 -7.80 -0.63
C LEU A 93 -7.95 -7.02 -0.71
N LEU A 94 -7.01 -7.48 -1.54
CA LEU A 94 -5.72 -6.84 -1.80
C LEU A 94 -5.78 -5.72 -2.84
N GLN A 95 -6.98 -5.35 -3.31
CA GLN A 95 -7.11 -4.23 -4.24
C GLN A 95 -6.53 -2.95 -3.63
N MET A 96 -5.49 -2.42 -4.27
CA MET A 96 -4.76 -1.26 -3.80
C MET A 96 -5.63 0.01 -3.87
N PRO A 97 -5.55 0.90 -2.86
CA PRO A 97 -6.17 2.22 -2.95
C PRO A 97 -5.51 3.03 -4.09
N PRO A 98 -6.30 3.80 -4.86
CA PRO A 98 -5.75 4.57 -5.97
C PRO A 98 -4.89 5.73 -5.45
N VAL A 99 -3.77 5.97 -6.12
CA VAL A 99 -2.90 7.13 -5.88
C VAL A 99 -3.26 8.19 -6.92
N VAL A 100 -3.73 9.35 -6.47
CA VAL A 100 -4.21 10.45 -7.32
C VAL A 100 -3.54 11.76 -6.94
N LYS A 101 -3.63 12.79 -7.78
CA LYS A 101 -3.18 14.13 -7.38
C LYS A 101 -4.09 14.72 -6.29
N VAL A 102 -3.50 15.60 -5.47
CA VAL A 102 -4.25 16.41 -4.51
C VAL A 102 -5.23 17.29 -5.27
N LYS A 103 -6.50 17.25 -4.87
CA LYS A 103 -7.52 18.13 -5.42
C LYS A 103 -7.49 19.44 -4.66
N GLU A 104 -7.23 20.53 -5.36
CA GLU A 104 -7.39 21.87 -4.82
C GLU A 104 -8.87 22.20 -4.65
N ASP A 105 -9.20 22.91 -3.57
CA ASP A 105 -10.49 23.57 -3.45
C ASP A 105 -10.57 24.58 -4.59
N ALA A 106 -11.40 24.29 -5.61
CA ALA A 106 -11.74 25.27 -6.62
C ALA A 106 -12.45 26.41 -5.87
N GLN A 107 -11.68 27.46 -5.57
CA GLN A 107 -12.06 28.58 -4.71
C GLN A 107 -13.53 28.93 -4.93
N ASP A 108 -14.37 28.50 -3.98
CA ASP A 108 -15.77 28.86 -3.79
C ASP A 108 -16.44 29.35 -5.06
N ALA A 109 -16.52 28.51 -6.11
CA ALA A 109 -16.96 28.94 -7.43
C ALA A 109 -18.30 29.68 -7.29
N LEU A 110 -18.22 31.00 -7.38
CA LEU A 110 -19.27 31.90 -6.97
C LEU A 110 -20.41 31.73 -7.96
N ILE A 111 -21.56 31.29 -7.47
CA ILE A 111 -22.74 31.11 -8.28
C ILE A 111 -23.42 32.46 -8.47
N THR A 112 -23.64 33.20 -7.37
CA THR A 112 -24.34 34.48 -7.38
C THR A 112 -23.94 35.30 -6.15
N LYS A 113 -24.00 36.63 -6.24
CA LYS A 113 -23.80 37.52 -5.09
C LYS A 113 -24.94 38.53 -5.01
N ASP A 114 -25.74 38.41 -3.95
CA ASP A 114 -26.92 39.23 -3.73
C ASP A 114 -26.64 40.24 -2.61
N ALA A 115 -26.30 41.48 -2.96
CA ALA A 115 -25.92 42.51 -1.99
C ALA A 115 -27.06 42.87 -1.01
N ALA A 116 -28.31 42.66 -1.38
CA ALA A 116 -29.47 42.90 -0.52
C ALA A 116 -29.58 41.91 0.66
N LEU A 117 -28.93 40.75 0.56
CA LEU A 117 -28.89 39.73 1.61
C LEU A 117 -27.67 39.85 2.52
N LYS A 118 -26.85 40.90 2.32
CA LYS A 118 -25.71 41.18 3.18
C LYS A 118 -26.20 41.49 4.59
N ASP A 119 -25.58 40.85 5.58
CA ASP A 119 -25.90 41.02 7.01
C ASP A 119 -27.36 40.67 7.37
N PHE A 120 -28.06 39.90 6.50
CA PHE A 120 -29.39 39.38 6.80
C PHE A 120 -29.37 38.32 7.91
N ALA A 121 -28.28 37.56 8.00
CA ALA A 121 -28.08 36.50 8.99
C ALA A 121 -26.65 36.51 9.52
N ASP A 122 -26.50 36.15 10.80
CA ASP A 122 -25.20 36.11 11.49
C ASP A 122 -24.36 34.87 11.15
N THR A 123 -24.95 33.89 10.46
CA THR A 123 -24.31 32.58 10.19
C THR A 123 -24.49 32.14 8.74
N LYS A 124 -23.61 31.25 8.30
CA LYS A 124 -23.65 30.69 6.94
C LYS A 124 -24.70 29.58 6.86
N TYR A 125 -25.47 29.56 5.77
CA TYR A 125 -26.38 28.46 5.47
C TYR A 125 -25.74 27.48 4.50
N VAL A 126 -25.86 26.18 4.78
CA VAL A 126 -25.34 25.12 3.91
C VAL A 126 -26.51 24.31 3.38
N PHE A 127 -26.71 24.37 2.06
CA PHE A 127 -27.76 23.62 1.38
C PHE A 127 -27.13 22.40 0.69
N THR A 128 -27.71 21.22 0.94
CA THR A 128 -27.20 19.94 0.42
C THR A 128 -28.29 19.22 -0.34
N ASP A 129 -27.98 18.76 -1.54
CA ASP A 129 -28.88 17.92 -2.33
C ASP A 129 -28.90 16.47 -1.80
N ILE A 130 -30.04 16.08 -1.23
CA ILE A 130 -30.28 14.76 -0.65
C ILE A 130 -31.05 13.81 -1.58
N THR A 131 -31.11 14.10 -2.88
CA THR A 131 -31.81 13.24 -3.86
C THR A 131 -31.30 11.80 -3.84
N PHE A 132 -32.21 10.84 -3.73
CA PHE A 132 -31.85 9.42 -3.69
C PHE A 132 -31.29 8.94 -5.05
N GLY A 133 -30.34 8.01 -5.04
CA GLY A 133 -29.76 7.41 -6.25
C GLY A 133 -28.59 8.18 -6.89
N LEU A 134 -28.32 9.43 -6.50
CA LEU A 134 -27.15 10.17 -6.97
C LEU A 134 -25.86 9.74 -6.25
N ARG A 135 -24.73 9.76 -6.97
CA ARG A 135 -23.41 9.52 -6.40
C ARG A 135 -22.96 10.70 -5.56
N ASN A 136 -22.24 10.45 -4.46
CA ASN A 136 -21.75 11.52 -3.56
C ASN A 136 -20.83 12.54 -4.26
N SER A 137 -20.17 12.15 -5.36
CA SER A 137 -19.35 13.04 -6.19
C SER A 137 -20.16 14.04 -7.01
N GLU A 138 -21.41 13.70 -7.36
CA GLU A 138 -22.31 14.49 -8.21
C GLU A 138 -23.26 15.38 -7.40
N ARG A 139 -23.38 15.12 -6.09
CA ARG A 139 -24.22 15.91 -5.18
C ARG A 139 -23.73 17.34 -5.06
N LYS A 140 -24.65 18.28 -5.23
CA LYS A 140 -24.39 19.71 -5.06
C LYS A 140 -24.53 20.07 -3.59
N VAL A 141 -23.48 20.71 -3.08
CA VAL A 141 -23.48 21.34 -1.75
C VAL A 141 -23.10 22.79 -1.97
N VAL A 142 -23.97 23.71 -1.56
CA VAL A 142 -23.79 25.15 -1.73
C VAL A 142 -23.85 25.85 -0.39
N VAL A 143 -23.07 26.90 -0.25
CA VAL A 143 -22.98 27.71 0.98
C VAL A 143 -23.44 29.12 0.64
N ARG A 144 -24.39 29.64 1.41
CA ARG A 144 -24.73 31.05 1.44
C ARG A 144 -23.96 31.71 2.57
N ASP A 145 -23.05 32.60 2.23
CA ASP A 145 -22.27 33.38 3.18
C ASP A 145 -23.05 34.60 3.70
N VAL A 146 -22.56 35.18 4.79
CA VAL A 146 -23.14 36.39 5.43
C VAL A 146 -23.10 37.62 4.53
N ASP A 147 -22.15 37.64 3.58
CA ASP A 147 -22.00 38.71 2.59
C ASP A 147 -23.07 38.67 1.47
N GLY A 148 -24.01 37.73 1.53
CA GLY A 148 -25.01 37.49 0.48
C GLY A 148 -24.49 36.68 -0.71
N SER A 149 -23.25 36.17 -0.66
CA SER A 149 -22.64 35.33 -1.69
C SER A 149 -23.13 33.88 -1.62
N LEU A 150 -23.54 33.30 -2.74
CA LEU A 150 -23.81 31.87 -2.90
C LEU A 150 -22.66 31.22 -3.68
N SER A 151 -21.99 30.26 -3.08
CA SER A 151 -20.89 29.52 -3.71
C SER A 151 -21.05 28.02 -3.51
N TYR A 152 -20.32 27.23 -4.29
CA TYR A 152 -20.14 25.81 -3.99
C TYR A 152 -19.33 25.63 -2.70
N ALA A 153 -19.67 24.62 -1.92
CA ALA A 153 -18.99 24.32 -0.67
C ALA A 153 -17.57 23.79 -0.89
N SER A 154 -16.67 24.13 0.04
CA SER A 154 -15.33 23.53 0.12
C SER A 154 -15.38 22.01 0.22
N LEU A 155 -14.31 21.32 -0.18
CA LEU A 155 -14.24 19.85 -0.15
C LEU A 155 -14.51 19.30 1.25
N ASP A 156 -13.98 19.94 2.29
CA ASP A 156 -14.23 19.57 3.69
C ASP A 156 -15.71 19.71 4.08
N THR A 157 -16.32 20.85 3.76
CA THR A 157 -17.73 21.10 4.07
C THR A 157 -18.62 20.09 3.35
N ARG A 158 -18.34 19.85 2.06
CA ARG A 158 -19.05 18.86 1.23
C ARG A 158 -18.92 17.46 1.82
N LYS A 159 -17.72 17.05 2.21
CA LYS A 159 -17.46 15.75 2.86
C LYS A 159 -18.22 15.61 4.17
N ARG A 160 -18.19 16.64 5.03
CA ARG A 160 -18.90 16.64 6.31
C ARG A 160 -20.42 16.53 6.11
N MET A 161 -20.98 17.28 5.15
CA MET A 161 -22.41 17.19 4.82
C MET A 161 -22.78 15.83 4.25
N ASN A 162 -21.96 15.29 3.34
CA ASN A 162 -22.18 13.95 2.80
C ASN A 162 -22.18 12.90 3.91
N GLN A 163 -21.24 12.95 4.88
CA GLN A 163 -21.24 12.01 6.00
C GLN A 163 -22.43 12.20 6.95
N LEU A 164 -22.99 13.40 7.07
CA LEU A 164 -24.14 13.68 7.92
C LEU A 164 -25.43 13.07 7.34
N TYR A 165 -25.67 13.25 6.03
CA TYR A 165 -26.87 12.75 5.37
C TYR A 165 -26.73 11.31 4.84
N PHE A 166 -25.52 10.90 4.48
CA PHE A 166 -25.19 9.59 3.91
C PHE A 166 -24.00 8.98 4.68
N PRO A 167 -24.23 8.50 5.92
CA PRO A 167 -23.15 8.02 6.77
C PRO A 167 -22.50 6.76 6.17
N LEU A 168 -21.18 6.82 5.99
CA LEU A 168 -20.36 5.64 5.71
C LEU A 168 -19.88 5.01 7.01
N ASP A 169 -19.91 3.68 7.06
CA ASP A 169 -19.47 2.92 8.22
C ASP A 169 -18.00 3.17 8.54
N GLY A 170 -17.73 3.39 9.82
CA GLY A 170 -16.38 3.67 10.33
C GLY A 170 -15.88 5.10 10.12
N ARG A 171 -16.43 5.87 9.17
CA ARG A 171 -16.07 7.28 8.91
C ARG A 171 -16.71 8.20 9.95
N ARG A 172 -15.95 9.20 10.42
CA ARG A 172 -16.45 10.21 11.36
C ARG A 172 -16.59 11.57 10.68
N SER A 173 -17.59 12.35 11.09
CA SER A 173 -17.83 13.72 10.59
C SER A 173 -16.72 14.70 11.00
N TYR A 174 -16.09 14.46 12.15
CA TYR A 174 -14.93 15.19 12.62
C TYR A 174 -13.66 14.35 12.45
N THR A 175 -12.53 15.02 12.31
CA THR A 175 -11.22 14.36 12.23
C THR A 175 -10.91 13.57 13.51
N PRO A 176 -10.63 12.26 13.43
CA PRO A 176 -10.24 11.46 14.59
C PRO A 176 -9.01 12.04 15.30
N ARG A 177 -9.00 12.00 16.63
CA ARG A 177 -7.91 12.51 17.47
C ARG A 177 -6.53 11.93 17.13
N MET A 178 -6.49 10.68 16.65
CA MET A 178 -5.27 10.02 16.18
C MET A 178 -4.59 10.81 15.06
N PHE A 179 -5.37 11.38 14.13
CA PHE A 179 -4.84 12.18 13.02
C PHE A 179 -4.67 13.66 13.39
N SER A 180 -5.53 14.20 14.25
CA SER A 180 -5.41 15.61 14.68
C SER A 180 -4.23 15.86 15.62
N LYS A 181 -3.83 14.88 16.43
CA LYS A 181 -2.72 15.02 17.39
C LYS A 181 -1.48 14.28 16.89
N PRO A 182 -0.41 14.97 16.49
CA PRO A 182 0.79 14.33 15.93
C PRO A 182 1.45 13.36 16.92
N GLU A 183 1.41 13.65 18.23
CA GLU A 183 1.91 12.75 19.28
C GLU A 183 1.25 11.38 19.28
N LEU A 184 -0.07 11.33 19.05
CA LEU A 184 -0.81 10.06 19.04
C LEU A 184 -0.53 9.25 17.78
N LEU A 185 -0.38 9.93 16.64
CA LEU A 185 0.05 9.30 15.40
C LEU A 185 1.45 8.71 15.58
N GLN A 186 2.39 9.49 16.09
CA GLN A 186 3.77 9.07 16.32
C GLN A 186 3.83 7.83 17.22
N ARG A 187 3.08 7.81 18.33
CA ARG A 187 2.97 6.63 19.18
C ARG A 187 2.48 5.38 18.43
N CYS A 188 1.53 5.52 17.51
CA CYS A 188 1.08 4.38 16.69
C CYS A 188 2.17 3.89 15.73
N LEU A 189 3.02 4.81 15.22
CA LEU A 189 4.14 4.48 14.35
C LEU A 189 5.25 3.76 15.12
N GLU A 190 5.57 4.22 16.32
CA GLU A 190 6.53 3.57 17.24
C GLU A 190 6.06 2.18 17.68
N GLU A 191 4.75 2.00 17.84
CA GLU A 191 4.12 0.69 18.08
C GLU A 191 3.98 -0.16 16.80
N HIS A 192 4.51 0.31 15.66
CA HIS A 192 4.51 -0.36 14.35
C HIS A 192 3.11 -0.73 13.82
N LYS A 193 2.08 0.04 14.21
CA LYS A 193 0.67 -0.18 13.80
C LYS A 193 0.34 0.42 12.43
N TYR A 194 1.22 0.22 11.45
CA TYR A 194 1.12 0.85 10.13
C TYR A 194 -0.15 0.47 9.38
N GLU A 195 -0.46 -0.83 9.28
CA GLU A 195 -1.66 -1.31 8.59
C GLU A 195 -2.94 -0.70 9.18
N PHE A 196 -3.02 -0.64 10.51
CA PHE A 196 -4.16 -0.06 11.21
C PHE A 196 -4.33 1.43 10.90
N VAL A 197 -3.23 2.19 10.89
CA VAL A 197 -3.24 3.62 10.56
C VAL A 197 -3.71 3.83 9.11
N LEU A 198 -3.14 3.08 8.15
CA LEU A 198 -3.47 3.20 6.73
C LEU A 198 -4.90 2.73 6.42
N ASP A 199 -5.37 1.65 7.04
CA ASP A 199 -6.77 1.22 6.93
C ASP A 199 -7.72 2.29 7.46
N ARG A 200 -7.43 2.85 8.63
CA ARG A 200 -8.25 3.94 9.20
C ARG A 200 -8.22 5.19 8.32
N LEU A 201 -7.09 5.47 7.68
CA LEU A 201 -6.90 6.61 6.79
C LEU A 201 -7.79 6.48 5.55
N THR A 202 -7.80 5.32 4.89
CA THR A 202 -8.64 5.06 3.70
C THR A 202 -10.14 5.15 3.96
N VAL A 203 -10.58 4.90 5.20
CA VAL A 203 -12.00 5.04 5.59
C VAL A 203 -12.34 6.50 5.90
N GLN A 204 -11.42 7.24 6.50
CA GLN A 204 -11.68 8.60 6.97
C GLN A 204 -11.56 9.65 5.86
N TYR A 205 -10.58 9.52 4.99
CA TYR A 205 -10.22 10.51 3.97
C TYR A 205 -10.37 9.95 2.55
N GLU A 206 -10.72 10.84 1.63
CA GLU A 206 -10.68 10.53 0.20
C GLU A 206 -9.22 10.57 -0.30
N PRO A 207 -8.89 9.80 -1.35
CA PRO A 207 -7.51 9.65 -1.83
C PRO A 207 -6.92 10.94 -2.42
N TYR A 208 -7.74 11.94 -2.76
CA TYR A 208 -7.30 13.24 -3.29
C TYR A 208 -7.12 14.31 -2.21
N GLU A 209 -7.41 14.02 -0.94
CA GLU A 209 -7.30 14.99 0.15
C GLU A 209 -5.84 15.16 0.59
N LEU A 210 -5.42 16.40 0.86
CA LEU A 210 -4.06 16.70 1.30
C LEU A 210 -3.63 15.89 2.54
N GLU A 211 -4.52 15.78 3.53
CA GLU A 211 -4.29 15.01 4.77
C GLU A 211 -4.01 13.52 4.48
N PHE A 212 -4.67 12.94 3.48
CA PHE A 212 -4.45 11.56 3.07
C PHE A 212 -3.00 11.37 2.60
N HIS A 213 -2.50 12.27 1.76
CA HIS A 213 -1.13 12.23 1.27
C HIS A 213 -0.11 12.46 2.38
N GLN A 214 -0.32 13.48 3.23
CA GLN A 214 0.62 13.82 4.30
C GLN A 214 0.78 12.69 5.32
N ILE A 215 -0.33 12.08 5.75
CA ILE A 215 -0.29 10.99 6.72
C ILE A 215 0.30 9.72 6.09
N SER A 216 -0.08 9.40 4.84
CA SER A 216 0.49 8.24 4.13
C SER A 216 2.00 8.37 3.96
N ALA A 217 2.47 9.54 3.52
CA ALA A 217 3.89 9.80 3.34
C ALA A 217 4.66 9.69 4.67
N ARG A 218 4.13 10.22 5.78
CA ARG A 218 4.74 10.06 7.11
C ARG A 218 4.84 8.58 7.54
N VAL A 219 3.80 7.80 7.28
CA VAL A 219 3.82 6.35 7.55
C VAL A 219 4.92 5.67 6.73
N PHE A 220 5.02 5.98 5.43
CA PHE A 220 6.03 5.39 4.55
C PHE A 220 7.45 5.85 4.90
N GLU A 221 7.65 7.10 5.31
CA GLU A 221 8.94 7.62 5.77
C GLU A 221 9.38 6.90 7.06
N HIS A 222 8.51 6.79 8.06
CA HIS A 222 8.83 6.06 9.30
C HIS A 222 9.06 4.55 9.06
N LEU A 223 8.32 3.95 8.13
CA LEU A 223 8.50 2.55 7.77
C LEU A 223 9.87 2.31 7.11
N MET A 224 10.33 3.24 6.27
CA MET A 224 11.67 3.22 5.68
C MET A 224 12.77 3.39 6.75
N GLU A 225 12.55 4.25 7.75
CA GLU A 225 13.48 4.42 8.89
C GLU A 225 13.57 3.15 9.76
N SER A 226 12.42 2.54 10.08
CA SER A 226 12.35 1.32 10.89
C SER A 226 12.75 0.04 10.12
N LYS A 227 12.78 0.09 8.78
CA LYS A 227 13.08 -1.03 7.86
C LYS A 227 12.15 -2.24 8.04
N GLN A 228 10.92 -2.02 8.51
CA GLN A 228 9.93 -3.08 8.74
C GLN A 228 8.93 -3.20 7.59
N PHE A 229 9.44 -3.40 6.36
CA PHE A 229 8.61 -3.52 5.16
C PHE A 229 7.68 -4.73 5.17
N ASP A 230 8.10 -5.79 5.87
CA ASP A 230 7.34 -7.04 5.95
C ASP A 230 5.96 -6.86 6.60
N LEU A 231 5.79 -5.89 7.49
CA LEU A 231 4.50 -5.62 8.12
C LEU A 231 3.42 -5.26 7.11
N LEU A 232 3.77 -4.54 6.03
CA LEU A 232 2.83 -4.19 4.97
C LEU A 232 2.78 -5.21 3.83
N ARG A 233 3.67 -6.22 3.76
CA ARG A 233 3.54 -7.30 2.76
C ARG A 233 2.21 -8.03 2.88
N SER A 234 1.67 -8.48 1.75
CA SER A 234 0.33 -9.08 1.67
C SER A 234 -0.77 -8.22 2.28
N THR A 235 -0.64 -6.90 2.18
CA THR A 235 -1.70 -5.93 2.44
C THR A 235 -1.92 -5.09 1.19
N ARG A 236 -3.12 -4.51 1.07
CA ARG A 236 -3.46 -3.58 -0.04
C ARG A 236 -2.59 -2.32 -0.08
N HIS A 237 -1.83 -2.03 0.97
CA HIS A 237 -1.02 -0.82 1.10
C HIS A 237 0.42 -0.99 0.62
N PHE A 238 0.89 -2.22 0.38
CA PHE A 238 2.26 -2.47 -0.06
C PHE A 238 2.56 -1.83 -1.41
N GLY A 239 1.66 -1.99 -2.39
CA GLY A 239 1.89 -1.43 -3.73
C GLY A 239 1.92 0.11 -3.76
N PRO A 240 0.97 0.83 -3.13
CA PRO A 240 1.08 2.29 -2.98
C PRO A 240 2.38 2.75 -2.31
N MET A 241 2.86 2.00 -1.30
CA MET A 241 4.15 2.26 -0.64
C MET A 241 5.32 2.07 -1.60
N ALA A 242 5.40 0.94 -2.31
CA ALA A 242 6.46 0.66 -3.29
C ALA A 242 6.46 1.69 -4.43
N PHE A 243 5.28 2.06 -4.91
CA PHE A 243 5.11 3.13 -5.90
C PHE A 243 5.58 4.48 -5.37
N PHE A 244 5.28 4.82 -4.11
CA PHE A 244 5.77 6.04 -3.46
C PHE A 244 7.30 6.06 -3.40
N TYR A 245 7.97 4.96 -3.06
CA TYR A 245 9.43 4.92 -3.02
C TYR A 245 10.06 5.01 -4.42
N ALA A 246 9.48 4.31 -5.41
CA ALA A 246 9.91 4.38 -6.80
C ALA A 246 9.77 5.79 -7.37
N TRP A 247 8.64 6.45 -7.09
CA TRP A 247 8.39 7.84 -7.50
C TRP A 247 9.46 8.80 -6.98
N HIS A 248 9.83 8.69 -5.70
CA HIS A 248 10.78 9.60 -5.05
C HIS A 248 12.24 9.14 -5.12
N ARG A 249 12.58 8.16 -5.98
CA ARG A 249 13.94 7.63 -6.17
C ARG A 249 14.60 7.15 -4.86
N CYS A 250 13.84 6.50 -4.00
CA CYS A 250 14.30 6.00 -2.70
C CYS A 250 14.01 4.50 -2.54
N ILE A 251 14.28 3.72 -3.59
CA ILE A 251 14.00 2.28 -3.58
C ILE A 251 15.07 1.45 -2.87
N ASP A 252 16.27 1.99 -2.64
CA ASP A 252 17.43 1.22 -2.20
C ASP A 252 17.23 0.50 -0.85
N ASP A 253 16.51 1.09 0.10
CA ASP A 253 16.24 0.43 1.40
C ASP A 253 15.27 -0.74 1.25
N LEU A 254 14.25 -0.58 0.40
CA LEU A 254 13.32 -1.66 0.08
C LEU A 254 14.01 -2.76 -0.74
N LEU A 255 14.88 -2.36 -1.69
CA LEU A 255 15.69 -3.27 -2.48
C LEU A 255 16.64 -4.08 -1.59
N TYR A 256 17.30 -3.43 -0.64
CA TYR A 256 18.14 -4.10 0.35
C TYR A 256 17.35 -5.12 1.18
N ASP A 257 16.14 -4.78 1.63
CA ASP A 257 15.27 -5.73 2.34
C ASP A 257 14.86 -6.91 1.44
N MET A 258 14.52 -6.67 0.18
CA MET A 258 14.19 -7.74 -0.78
C MET A 258 15.38 -8.67 -1.03
N ILE A 259 16.60 -8.14 -1.20
CA ILE A 259 17.82 -8.96 -1.37
C ILE A 259 18.07 -9.79 -0.11
N ARG A 260 17.98 -9.17 1.08
CA ARG A 260 18.21 -9.85 2.36
C ARG A 260 17.20 -10.98 2.62
N GLN A 261 15.95 -10.80 2.18
CA GLN A 261 14.89 -11.79 2.32
C GLN A 261 14.79 -12.78 1.14
N ASP A 262 15.74 -12.75 0.21
CA ASP A 262 15.78 -13.67 -0.95
C ASP A 262 14.61 -13.47 -1.94
N TYR A 263 14.02 -12.27 -1.97
CA TYR A 263 12.97 -11.87 -2.91
C TYR A 263 13.55 -11.21 -4.17
N LEU A 264 14.45 -11.93 -4.84
CA LEU A 264 15.21 -11.41 -5.98
C LEU A 264 14.34 -11.05 -7.19
N HIS A 265 13.30 -11.84 -7.47
CA HIS A 265 12.35 -11.50 -8.54
C HIS A 265 11.66 -10.16 -8.27
N ASN A 266 11.17 -9.96 -7.04
CA ASN A 266 10.50 -8.72 -6.64
C ASN A 266 11.47 -7.53 -6.64
N ALA A 267 12.75 -7.77 -6.34
CA ALA A 267 13.81 -6.75 -6.45
C ALA A 267 14.00 -6.28 -7.91
N VAL A 268 14.00 -7.20 -8.88
CA VAL A 268 14.03 -6.87 -10.32
C VAL A 268 12.78 -6.09 -10.72
N GLU A 269 11.59 -6.50 -10.26
CA GLU A 269 10.34 -5.79 -10.53
C GLU A 269 10.34 -4.36 -9.96
N LEU A 270 10.93 -4.15 -8.79
CA LEU A 270 11.07 -2.84 -8.16
C LEU A 270 11.98 -1.91 -8.97
N ILE A 271 13.10 -2.44 -9.46
CA ILE A 271 14.02 -1.71 -10.34
C ILE A 271 13.33 -1.38 -11.67
N ALA A 272 12.63 -2.34 -12.27
CA ALA A 272 11.86 -2.14 -13.50
C ALA A 272 10.77 -1.06 -13.33
N LEU A 273 10.07 -1.07 -12.20
CA LEU A 273 9.09 -0.02 -11.86
C LEU A 273 9.76 1.37 -11.78
N SER A 274 10.92 1.47 -11.14
CA SER A 274 11.68 2.73 -11.06
C SER A 274 12.11 3.22 -12.44
N TYR A 275 12.68 2.33 -13.28
CA TYR A 275 13.06 2.67 -14.65
C TYR A 275 11.88 3.12 -15.49
N LYS A 276 10.71 2.49 -15.32
CA LYS A 276 9.49 2.89 -16.00
C LYS A 276 8.99 4.27 -15.59
N ILE A 277 8.91 4.55 -14.28
CA ILE A 277 8.42 5.84 -13.77
C ILE A 277 9.35 6.98 -14.21
N HIS A 278 10.66 6.76 -14.19
CA HIS A 278 11.67 7.77 -14.57
C HIS A 278 12.03 7.76 -16.05
N GLN A 279 11.41 6.91 -16.87
CA GLN A 279 11.65 6.79 -18.32
C GLN A 279 13.12 6.53 -18.68
N ILE A 280 13.78 5.66 -17.92
CA ILE A 280 15.18 5.28 -18.14
C ILE A 280 15.24 4.28 -19.31
N PRO A 281 16.11 4.48 -20.31
CA PRO A 281 16.17 3.68 -21.55
C PRO A 281 16.90 2.35 -21.34
N VAL A 282 16.42 1.51 -20.43
CA VAL A 282 16.93 0.16 -20.16
C VAL A 282 15.87 -0.87 -20.54
N ASP A 283 16.24 -1.90 -21.29
CA ASP A 283 15.33 -2.97 -21.68
C ASP A 283 15.15 -3.99 -20.55
N TYR A 284 14.33 -3.64 -19.56
CA TYR A 284 13.96 -4.53 -18.46
C TYR A 284 12.94 -5.61 -18.87
N LYS A 285 12.30 -5.49 -20.04
CA LYS A 285 11.21 -6.38 -20.46
C LYS A 285 11.71 -7.77 -20.84
N GLN A 286 12.89 -7.86 -21.44
CA GLN A 286 13.51 -9.14 -21.76
C GLN A 286 13.80 -9.94 -20.48
N THR A 287 14.42 -9.31 -19.49
CA THR A 287 14.72 -9.93 -18.19
C THR A 287 13.45 -10.38 -17.48
N LEU A 288 12.41 -9.54 -17.42
CA LEU A 288 11.12 -9.93 -16.84
C LEU A 288 10.48 -11.11 -17.57
N GLY A 289 10.53 -11.14 -18.91
CA GLY A 289 9.99 -12.26 -19.69
C GLY A 289 10.71 -13.58 -19.43
N GLN A 290 12.04 -13.55 -19.22
CA GLN A 290 12.81 -14.73 -18.83
C GLN A 290 12.44 -15.22 -17.43
N LEU A 291 12.26 -14.29 -16.47
CA LEU A 291 11.85 -14.63 -15.11
C LEU A 291 10.41 -15.17 -15.04
N ASP A 292 9.48 -14.54 -15.77
CA ASP A 292 8.08 -14.97 -15.88
C ASP A 292 7.97 -16.40 -16.44
N ALA A 293 8.90 -16.82 -17.31
CA ALA A 293 8.93 -18.17 -17.87
C ALA A 293 9.46 -19.24 -16.90
N LEU A 294 10.29 -18.84 -15.93
CA LEU A 294 10.90 -19.74 -14.95
C LEU A 294 10.04 -19.92 -13.70
N GLN A 295 9.16 -18.96 -13.40
CA GLN A 295 8.38 -18.97 -12.16
C GLN A 295 6.92 -19.36 -12.37
N PRO A 296 6.39 -20.32 -11.60
CA PRO A 296 4.96 -20.59 -11.60
C PRO A 296 4.18 -19.39 -11.08
N THR A 297 3.00 -19.16 -11.64
CA THR A 297 2.12 -18.05 -11.21
C THR A 297 1.78 -18.17 -9.71
N PRO A 298 1.50 -17.06 -9.00
CA PRO A 298 1.18 -17.10 -7.57
C PRO A 298 0.04 -18.07 -7.21
N GLY A 299 -0.98 -18.17 -8.07
CA GLY A 299 -2.07 -19.14 -7.89
C GLY A 299 -1.63 -20.59 -8.06
N GLN A 300 -0.72 -20.89 -8.99
CA GLN A 300 -0.14 -22.22 -9.15
C GLN A 300 0.76 -22.59 -7.97
N ARG A 301 1.54 -21.64 -7.45
CA ARG A 301 2.34 -21.84 -6.22
C ARG A 301 1.45 -22.20 -5.03
N ALA A 302 0.41 -21.40 -4.77
CA ALA A 302 -0.52 -21.66 -3.67
C ALA A 302 -1.24 -23.02 -3.83
N LEU A 303 -1.60 -23.41 -5.07
CA LEU A 303 -2.17 -24.73 -5.33
C LEU A 303 -1.17 -25.87 -5.12
N ALA A 304 0.08 -25.69 -5.51
CA ALA A 304 1.14 -26.67 -5.29
C ALA A 304 1.39 -26.86 -3.79
N GLU A 305 1.41 -25.78 -3.01
CA GLU A 305 1.48 -25.81 -1.55
C GLU A 305 0.31 -26.58 -0.94
N LEU A 306 -0.93 -26.27 -1.35
CA LEU A 306 -2.11 -27.00 -0.88
C LEU A 306 -2.03 -28.50 -1.21
N ARG A 307 -1.62 -28.85 -2.43
CA ARG A 307 -1.46 -30.25 -2.83
C ARG A 307 -0.40 -30.96 -2.01
N ASN A 308 0.71 -30.29 -1.72
CA ASN A 308 1.76 -30.83 -0.87
C ASN A 308 1.27 -31.08 0.56
N CYS A 309 0.44 -30.20 1.13
CA CYS A 309 -0.18 -30.43 2.44
C CYS A 309 -1.16 -31.62 2.47
N LEU A 310 -1.74 -32.00 1.32
CA LEU A 310 -2.67 -33.12 1.21
C LEU A 310 -1.98 -34.47 0.95
N LYS A 311 -0.71 -34.48 0.51
CA LYS A 311 0.05 -35.72 0.26
C LYS A 311 0.26 -36.49 1.57
N LYS A 312 0.14 -37.82 1.51
CA LYS A 312 0.46 -38.68 2.66
C LYS A 312 1.99 -38.77 2.85
N PRO A 313 2.48 -39.00 4.08
CA PRO A 313 3.93 -39.11 4.36
C PRO A 313 4.65 -40.21 3.55
N GLN A 314 3.92 -41.20 3.04
CA GLN A 314 4.48 -42.32 2.27
C GLN A 314 4.68 -42.02 0.77
N GLU A 315 4.17 -40.89 0.27
CA GLU A 315 4.20 -40.49 -1.15
C GLU A 315 5.20 -39.33 -1.42
N GLN A 316 5.99 -38.94 -0.43
CA GLN A 316 7.01 -37.90 -0.59
C GLN A 316 8.13 -38.42 -1.49
N HIS A 317 8.26 -37.79 -2.66
CA HIS A 317 9.34 -38.08 -3.59
C HIS A 317 10.63 -37.47 -3.03
N ILE A 318 11.76 -38.15 -3.18
CA ILE A 318 13.08 -37.70 -2.68
C ILE A 318 13.41 -36.26 -3.15
N GLN A 319 12.93 -35.88 -4.35
CA GLN A 319 13.09 -34.50 -4.85
C GLN A 319 12.30 -33.45 -4.04
N ASP A 320 11.09 -33.80 -3.57
CA ASP A 320 10.27 -32.93 -2.73
C ASP A 320 10.95 -32.73 -1.36
N ASP A 321 11.62 -33.77 -0.83
CA ASP A 321 12.37 -33.69 0.43
C ASP A 321 13.64 -32.83 0.30
N ILE A 322 14.37 -32.98 -0.82
CA ILE A 322 15.52 -32.12 -1.13
C ILE A 322 15.06 -30.66 -1.31
N GLN A 323 13.95 -30.44 -2.00
CA GLN A 323 13.36 -29.10 -2.15
C GLN A 323 12.92 -28.53 -0.82
N ALA A 324 12.28 -29.30 0.06
CA ALA A 324 11.86 -28.86 1.39
C ALA A 324 13.05 -28.53 2.29
N ALA A 325 14.15 -29.29 2.21
CA ALA A 325 15.35 -29.06 3.01
C ALA A 325 16.13 -27.81 2.59
N ILE A 326 16.15 -27.49 1.30
CA ILE A 326 16.94 -26.39 0.73
C ILE A 326 16.09 -25.13 0.54
N GLY A 327 14.78 -25.29 0.36
CA GLY A 327 13.83 -24.22 0.09
C GLY A 327 13.87 -23.65 -1.32
N LYS A 328 14.67 -24.22 -2.24
CA LYS A 328 14.83 -23.77 -3.64
C LYS A 328 14.88 -24.94 -4.62
N THR A 329 14.33 -24.72 -5.80
CA THR A 329 14.40 -25.62 -6.97
C THR A 329 15.52 -25.23 -7.94
N GLU A 330 15.84 -26.09 -8.90
CA GLU A 330 16.79 -25.75 -9.99
C GLU A 330 16.33 -24.52 -10.79
N GLN A 331 15.02 -24.36 -10.98
CA GLN A 331 14.45 -23.20 -11.65
C GLN A 331 14.62 -21.92 -10.84
N ASP A 332 14.54 -22.01 -9.51
CA ASP A 332 14.76 -20.86 -8.62
C ASP A 332 16.23 -20.41 -8.67
N PHE A 333 17.20 -21.33 -8.67
CA PHE A 333 18.62 -20.97 -8.83
C PHE A 333 18.90 -20.30 -10.19
N ALA A 334 18.26 -20.76 -11.27
CA ALA A 334 18.38 -20.13 -12.58
C ALA A 334 17.76 -18.72 -12.59
N ALA A 335 16.60 -18.54 -11.94
CA ALA A 335 15.95 -17.23 -11.80
C ALA A 335 16.79 -16.27 -10.94
N ASP A 336 17.44 -16.77 -9.89
CA ASP A 336 18.34 -15.98 -9.04
C ASP A 336 19.55 -15.48 -9.83
N GLU A 337 20.16 -16.31 -10.67
CA GLU A 337 21.32 -15.89 -11.48
C GLU A 337 20.96 -14.74 -12.41
N ILE A 338 19.81 -14.83 -13.09
CA ILE A 338 19.30 -13.77 -13.97
C ILE A 338 19.01 -12.50 -13.16
N SER A 339 18.36 -12.66 -12.00
CA SER A 339 17.98 -11.53 -11.15
C SER A 339 19.20 -10.81 -10.58
N LEU A 340 20.21 -11.54 -10.12
CA LEU A 340 21.45 -10.99 -9.56
C LEU A 340 22.20 -10.18 -10.60
N LYS A 341 22.33 -10.67 -11.84
CA LYS A 341 22.98 -9.92 -12.94
C LYS A 341 22.31 -8.55 -13.16
N PHE A 342 20.98 -8.53 -13.23
CA PHE A 342 20.23 -7.30 -13.43
C PHE A 342 20.32 -6.34 -12.23
N ILE A 343 20.33 -6.87 -11.01
CA ILE A 343 20.51 -6.06 -9.79
C ILE A 343 21.91 -5.45 -9.76
N GLU A 344 22.94 -6.19 -10.15
CA GLU A 344 24.32 -5.68 -10.23
C GLU A 344 24.46 -4.57 -11.29
N GLU A 345 23.81 -4.70 -12.44
CA GLU A 345 23.76 -3.63 -13.45
C GLU A 345 23.12 -2.35 -12.88
N TYR A 346 22.03 -2.47 -12.12
CA TYR A 346 21.42 -1.32 -11.43
C TYR A 346 22.36 -0.68 -10.41
N ILE A 347 23.03 -1.49 -9.58
CA ILE A 347 23.96 -1.03 -8.54
C ILE A 347 25.17 -0.31 -9.18
N GLY A 348 25.68 -0.84 -10.29
CA GLY A 348 26.76 -0.20 -11.07
C GLY A 348 26.34 1.14 -11.68
N GLY A 349 25.06 1.30 -12.04
CA GLY A 349 24.50 2.50 -12.66
C GLY A 349 24.44 3.74 -11.77
N GLU A 350 24.02 4.88 -12.32
CA GLU A 350 23.95 6.17 -11.60
C GLU A 350 22.75 6.29 -10.64
N HIS A 351 21.80 5.37 -10.72
CA HIS A 351 20.51 5.48 -10.04
C HIS A 351 20.49 4.88 -8.63
N ALA A 352 21.46 4.02 -8.29
CA ALA A 352 21.64 3.49 -6.95
C ALA A 352 22.38 4.49 -6.05
N LEU A 353 21.73 4.91 -4.96
CA LEU A 353 22.29 5.85 -3.99
C LEU A 353 23.12 5.13 -2.91
N LYS A 354 22.68 3.94 -2.49
CA LYS A 354 23.32 3.15 -1.41
C LYS A 354 24.16 1.97 -1.94
N LYS A 355 25.03 2.24 -2.93
CA LYS A 355 25.83 1.23 -3.64
C LYS A 355 26.55 0.25 -2.72
N VAL A 356 27.37 0.74 -1.80
CA VAL A 356 28.19 -0.10 -0.90
C VAL A 356 27.34 -1.09 -0.09
N GLN A 357 26.18 -0.66 0.42
CA GLN A 357 25.30 -1.53 1.21
C GLN A 357 24.64 -2.61 0.35
N LEU A 358 24.25 -2.24 -0.87
CA LEU A 358 23.64 -3.16 -1.84
C LEU A 358 24.67 -4.17 -2.38
N GLU A 359 25.88 -3.72 -2.72
CA GLU A 359 26.98 -4.60 -3.17
C GLU A 359 27.31 -5.65 -2.10
N LEU A 360 27.44 -5.22 -0.84
CA LEU A 360 27.70 -6.14 0.27
C LEU A 360 26.56 -7.16 0.43
N ALA A 361 25.30 -6.71 0.36
CA ALA A 361 24.15 -7.61 0.47
C ALA A 361 24.10 -8.63 -0.68
N VAL A 362 24.36 -8.19 -1.91
CA VAL A 362 24.43 -9.07 -3.09
C VAL A 362 25.55 -10.08 -2.95
N GLN A 363 26.73 -9.67 -2.48
CA GLN A 363 27.85 -10.58 -2.27
C GLN A 363 27.53 -11.64 -1.21
N THR A 364 26.98 -11.24 -0.06
CA THR A 364 26.56 -12.19 0.99
C THR A 364 25.52 -13.18 0.46
N LEU A 365 24.56 -12.71 -0.34
CA LEU A 365 23.54 -13.59 -0.91
C LEU A 365 24.12 -14.56 -1.95
N LYS A 366 25.10 -14.12 -2.75
CA LYS A 366 25.81 -14.98 -3.71
C LYS A 366 26.54 -16.13 -3.01
N GLU A 367 27.25 -15.83 -1.92
CA GLU A 367 27.95 -16.83 -1.11
C GLU A 367 26.94 -17.85 -0.54
N LEU A 368 25.84 -17.38 0.05
CA LEU A 368 24.77 -18.25 0.56
C LEU A 368 24.11 -19.09 -0.55
N ASN A 369 23.85 -18.51 -1.72
CA ASN A 369 23.26 -19.24 -2.85
C ASN A 369 24.21 -20.30 -3.41
N LEU A 370 25.52 -20.04 -3.41
CA LEU A 370 26.53 -21.00 -3.83
C LEU A 370 26.62 -22.18 -2.86
N GLU A 371 26.57 -21.93 -1.54
CA GLU A 371 26.49 -22.98 -0.53
C GLU A 371 25.22 -23.84 -0.70
N LYS A 372 24.05 -23.19 -0.86
CA LYS A 372 22.78 -23.88 -1.12
C LYS A 372 22.83 -24.72 -2.40
N LEU A 373 23.46 -24.22 -3.46
CA LEU A 373 23.61 -24.94 -4.72
C LEU A 373 24.51 -26.18 -4.57
N GLN A 374 25.63 -26.05 -3.85
CA GLN A 374 26.52 -27.18 -3.56
C GLN A 374 25.82 -28.26 -2.73
N LEU A 375 25.04 -27.86 -1.71
CA LEU A 375 24.21 -28.78 -0.93
C LEU A 375 23.15 -29.46 -1.80
N TYR A 376 22.50 -28.70 -2.69
CA TYR A 376 21.51 -29.24 -3.63
C TYR A 376 22.10 -30.34 -4.52
N GLN A 377 23.25 -30.06 -5.15
CA GLN A 377 23.94 -31.02 -5.99
C GLN A 377 24.44 -32.23 -5.19
N GLY A 378 24.95 -32.01 -3.98
CA GLY A 378 25.40 -33.04 -3.05
C GLY A 378 24.28 -33.99 -2.64
N LEU A 379 23.14 -33.47 -2.21
CA LEU A 379 21.96 -34.26 -1.84
C LEU A 379 21.39 -35.02 -3.06
N LYS A 380 21.26 -34.35 -4.22
CA LYS A 380 20.81 -34.99 -5.46
C LYS A 380 21.70 -36.18 -5.84
N LYS A 381 23.02 -36.05 -5.66
CA LYS A 381 24.01 -37.11 -5.89
C LYS A 381 23.93 -38.21 -4.83
N ALA A 382 23.83 -37.87 -3.55
CA ALA A 382 23.77 -38.82 -2.44
C ALA A 382 22.52 -39.70 -2.48
N HIS A 383 21.39 -39.13 -2.92
CA HIS A 383 20.14 -39.87 -3.08
C HIS A 383 19.99 -40.58 -4.43
N GLY A 384 21.03 -40.57 -5.29
CA GLY A 384 21.01 -41.29 -6.57
C GLY A 384 19.97 -40.78 -7.57
N VAL A 385 19.48 -39.55 -7.41
CA VAL A 385 18.46 -38.92 -8.30
C VAL A 385 19.05 -38.56 -9.67
N GLN A 386 20.35 -38.76 -9.87
CA GLN A 386 20.93 -38.88 -11.21
C GLN A 386 20.64 -40.28 -11.78
N ALA A 387 19.48 -40.43 -12.44
CA ALA A 387 19.25 -41.52 -13.37
C ALA A 387 19.71 -41.10 -14.79
N SER A 388 20.70 -41.83 -15.30
CA SER A 388 20.89 -42.15 -16.72
C SER A 388 20.88 -41.00 -17.73
N SER A 389 22.02 -40.32 -17.90
CA SER A 389 22.40 -39.78 -19.21
C SER A 389 23.32 -40.78 -19.89
N SER A 390 22.74 -41.63 -20.74
CA SER A 390 23.42 -42.33 -21.84
C SER A 390 22.80 -41.84 -23.14
#